data_AF-A0A8H3EBH9-F1
#
_entry.id   AF-A0A8H3EBH9-F1
#
_cell.length_a   1.000
_cell.length_b   1.000
_cell.length_c   1.000
_cell.angle_alpha   90.00
_cell.angle_beta   90.00
_cell.angle_gamma   90.00
#
_symmetry.space_group_name_H-M   'P 1'
#
loop_
_entity.id
_entity.type
_entity.pdbx_description
1 polymer ?
#
loop_
_entity_poly.entity_id
_entity_poly.type
_entity_poly.pdbx_seq_one_letter_code
_entity_poly.pdbx_strand_id
1 'polypeptide(L)'
;MPNLHGSVFALRALLRPGLLVPSIKVDTIARLDFAALKQAGYTGAVFDRDNCLTVPHGDSLVPELVASPDAWARCKSAFGRKNMLIVSNSAGTSDDPLGIQAESLAYNLGVPVFRHKYKKPACGEEIVQYFRHKQNISKLSEPAQLTSRPRGEDSRPPNLNDQFDPTIDTVSDSPKAELVKISPAETPRLLIVGDRLLTDILLSTTLPSPSDHLPIWTTRLWKTPDLSLLRFIEQTALRLVLWHRNQVFRDGVIEQRARGETWLGKEGWLWWTRRCVLRVIRREAVPPEPIPPPANPIAKFVMSPPVAVPWRPTTRLGWTWYYSKILAKYAGKGSWVTIVWVWIGVRTAVSRAWRLASRKIGETKAKRAVDSQSAQVKSP
;
A
#
# COMPACT_ATOMS: atom_id res chain seq x y z
N MET A 1 -25.41 -1.99 -12.54
CA MET A 1 -24.70 -3.21 -13.00
C MET A 1 -23.63 -3.56 -11.96
N PRO A 2 -23.47 -4.83 -11.53
CA PRO A 2 -22.36 -5.19 -10.67
C PRO A 2 -21.04 -4.78 -11.34
N ASN A 3 -20.08 -4.29 -10.56
CA ASN A 3 -18.84 -3.66 -11.04
C ASN A 3 -17.97 -4.64 -11.87
N LEU A 4 -18.33 -4.87 -13.13
CA LEU A 4 -17.64 -5.78 -14.05
C LEU A 4 -16.14 -5.49 -14.09
N HIS A 5 -15.79 -4.20 -14.13
CA HIS A 5 -14.41 -3.75 -14.07
C HIS A 5 -13.71 -4.17 -12.76
N GLY A 6 -14.36 -4.00 -11.60
CA GLY A 6 -13.82 -4.42 -10.31
C GLY A 6 -13.51 -5.93 -10.26
N SER A 7 -14.41 -6.76 -10.80
CA SER A 7 -14.19 -8.20 -10.92
C SER A 7 -13.04 -8.56 -11.85
N VAL A 8 -12.89 -7.87 -12.99
CA VAL A 8 -11.78 -8.06 -13.93
C VAL A 8 -10.43 -7.74 -13.26
N PHE A 9 -10.37 -6.63 -12.51
CA PHE A 9 -9.15 -6.26 -11.77
C PHE A 9 -8.86 -7.24 -10.62
N ALA A 10 -9.87 -7.71 -9.90
CA ALA A 10 -9.70 -8.74 -8.88
C ALA A 10 -9.17 -10.06 -9.48
N LEU A 11 -9.70 -10.49 -10.62
CA LEU A 11 -9.20 -11.66 -11.36
C LEU A 11 -7.75 -11.44 -11.81
N ARG A 12 -7.43 -10.25 -12.33
CA ARG A 12 -6.06 -9.89 -12.71
C ARG A 12 -5.11 -9.94 -11.53
N ALA A 13 -5.53 -9.47 -10.35
CA ALA A 13 -4.75 -9.57 -9.11
C ALA A 13 -4.60 -11.02 -8.64
N LEU A 14 -5.61 -11.87 -8.85
CA LEU A 14 -5.49 -13.30 -8.55
C LEU A 14 -4.47 -14.01 -9.46
N LEU A 15 -4.52 -13.71 -10.76
CA LEU A 15 -3.60 -14.28 -11.75
C LEU A 15 -2.18 -13.70 -11.63
N ARG A 16 -2.05 -12.45 -11.18
CA ARG A 16 -0.77 -11.75 -10.98
C ARG A 16 -0.75 -11.10 -9.60
N PRO A 17 -0.55 -11.89 -8.54
CA PRO A 17 -0.66 -11.39 -7.16
C PRO A 17 0.48 -10.42 -6.78
N GLY A 18 1.54 -10.38 -7.60
CA GLY A 18 2.57 -9.34 -7.56
C GLY A 18 2.07 -7.90 -7.69
N LEU A 19 0.88 -7.68 -8.27
CA LEU A 19 0.27 -6.34 -8.39
C LEU A 19 -0.23 -5.79 -7.06
N LEU A 20 -0.41 -6.64 -6.05
CA LEU A 20 -0.86 -6.24 -4.71
C LEU A 20 0.28 -5.80 -3.81
N VAL A 21 1.52 -5.77 -4.30
CA VAL A 21 2.72 -5.47 -3.52
C VAL A 21 2.97 -3.97 -3.52
N PRO A 22 2.77 -3.26 -2.39
CA PRO A 22 3.09 -1.84 -2.32
C PRO A 22 4.59 -1.63 -2.11
N SER A 23 5.10 -0.51 -2.61
CA SER A 23 6.51 -0.13 -2.47
C SER A 23 6.83 0.36 -1.07
N ILE A 24 5.90 1.12 -0.48
CA ILE A 24 5.98 1.64 0.88
C ILE A 24 4.77 1.18 1.67
N LYS A 25 4.98 0.80 2.93
CA LYS A 25 3.95 0.51 3.92
C LYS A 25 4.15 1.42 5.13
N VAL A 26 3.22 2.32 5.37
CA VAL A 26 3.25 3.22 6.53
C VAL A 26 2.00 3.09 7.38
N ASP A 27 2.09 3.58 8.61
CA ASP A 27 0.93 3.63 9.50
C ASP A 27 -0.03 4.72 9.04
N THR A 28 0.51 5.91 8.81
CA THR A 28 -0.16 7.11 8.34
C THR A 28 0.72 7.86 7.35
N ILE A 29 0.13 8.76 6.56
CA ILE A 29 0.89 9.60 5.60
C ILE A 29 1.86 10.56 6.31
N ALA A 30 1.69 10.78 7.62
CA ALA A 30 2.60 11.59 8.43
C ALA A 30 4.03 11.06 8.44
N ARG A 31 4.21 9.74 8.23
CA ARG A 31 5.52 9.08 8.14
C ARG A 31 6.21 9.26 6.79
N LEU A 32 5.62 9.99 5.85
CA LEU A 32 6.23 10.21 4.54
C LEU A 32 7.00 11.53 4.52
N ASP A 33 8.18 11.50 3.90
CA ASP A 33 8.93 12.70 3.54
C ASP A 33 8.49 13.17 2.15
N PHE A 34 7.49 14.05 2.12
CA PHE A 34 6.97 14.61 0.87
C PHE A 34 7.98 15.49 0.13
N ALA A 35 8.92 16.12 0.82
CA ALA A 35 9.95 16.94 0.19
C ALA A 35 10.95 16.05 -0.55
N ALA A 36 11.42 14.98 0.09
CA ALA A 36 12.29 13.99 -0.54
C ALA A 36 11.59 13.30 -1.73
N LEU A 37 10.30 12.98 -1.62
CA LEU A 37 9.51 12.45 -2.74
C LEU A 37 9.45 13.46 -3.90
N LYS A 38 9.18 14.73 -3.63
CA LYS A 38 9.16 15.76 -4.67
C LYS A 38 10.51 15.90 -5.37
N GLN A 39 11.60 15.91 -4.60
CA GLN A 39 12.97 15.98 -5.11
C GLN A 39 13.36 14.74 -5.93
N ALA A 40 12.79 13.57 -5.63
CA ALA A 40 13.00 12.36 -6.39
C ALA A 40 12.26 12.33 -7.75
N GLY A 41 11.55 13.40 -8.10
CA GLY A 41 10.89 13.58 -9.40
C GLY A 41 9.44 13.12 -9.45
N TYR A 42 8.79 12.87 -8.30
CA TYR A 42 7.33 12.66 -8.29
C TYR A 42 6.62 13.97 -8.59
N THR A 43 5.80 13.99 -9.63
CA THR A 43 5.15 15.20 -10.13
C THR A 43 3.80 15.47 -9.47
N GLY A 44 3.09 14.43 -9.04
CA GLY A 44 1.76 14.55 -8.43
C GLY A 44 1.42 13.45 -7.45
N ALA A 45 0.37 13.68 -6.66
CA ALA A 45 -0.05 12.87 -5.54
C ALA A 45 -1.53 12.56 -5.56
N VAL A 46 -1.87 11.28 -5.45
CA VAL A 46 -3.23 10.75 -5.46
C VAL A 46 -3.52 10.09 -4.12
N PHE A 47 -4.59 10.51 -3.46
CA PHE A 47 -4.97 10.00 -2.14
C PHE A 47 -6.35 9.37 -2.17
N ASP A 48 -6.49 8.21 -1.54
CA ASP A 48 -7.79 7.71 -1.12
C ASP A 48 -8.40 8.60 -0.02
N ARG A 49 -9.73 8.61 0.06
CA ARG A 49 -10.49 9.33 1.07
C ARG A 49 -10.66 8.50 2.34
N ASP A 50 -11.51 7.48 2.27
CA ASP A 50 -12.02 6.77 3.45
C ASP A 50 -10.94 5.85 4.03
N ASN A 51 -10.78 5.82 5.37
CA ASN A 51 -9.72 5.06 6.07
C ASN A 51 -8.28 5.47 5.66
N CYS A 52 -8.11 6.58 4.95
CA CYS A 52 -6.83 7.15 4.53
C CYS A 52 -6.69 8.62 4.95
N LEU A 53 -7.54 9.52 4.46
CA LEU A 53 -7.51 10.94 4.85
C LEU A 53 -8.58 11.29 5.89
N THR A 54 -9.75 10.65 5.78
CA THR A 54 -10.91 10.92 6.62
C THR A 54 -11.34 9.64 7.34
N VAL A 55 -12.05 9.81 8.46
CA VAL A 55 -12.87 8.71 8.98
C VAL A 55 -13.93 8.33 7.93
N PRO A 56 -14.40 7.08 7.89
CA PRO A 56 -15.42 6.68 6.92
C PRO A 56 -16.68 7.53 7.05
N HIS A 57 -17.21 7.96 5.91
CA HIS A 57 -18.35 8.88 5.80
C HIS A 57 -18.10 10.30 6.37
N GLY A 58 -16.88 10.60 6.84
CA GLY A 58 -16.47 11.94 7.22
C GLY A 58 -15.89 12.72 6.04
N ASP A 59 -16.02 14.04 6.09
CA ASP A 59 -15.43 14.96 5.10
C ASP A 59 -14.23 15.75 5.65
N SER A 60 -13.91 15.58 6.93
CA SER A 60 -12.81 16.25 7.62
C SER A 60 -11.60 15.35 7.73
N LEU A 61 -10.41 15.97 7.67
CA LEU A 61 -9.15 15.28 7.97
C LEU A 61 -9.20 14.65 9.35
N VAL A 62 -8.65 13.46 9.45
CA VAL A 62 -8.42 12.83 10.74
C VAL A 62 -7.44 13.67 11.59
N PRO A 63 -7.64 13.72 12.93
CA PRO A 63 -6.81 14.54 13.81
C PRO A 63 -5.32 14.20 13.72
N GLU A 64 -4.95 12.93 13.47
CA GLU A 64 -3.55 12.50 13.38
C GLU A 64 -2.79 13.12 12.21
N LEU A 65 -3.49 13.61 11.19
CA LEU A 65 -2.86 14.25 10.03
C LEU A 65 -2.69 15.76 10.22
N VAL A 66 -3.48 16.36 11.12
CA VAL A 66 -3.43 17.78 11.48
C VAL A 66 -2.59 18.00 12.75
N ALA A 67 -2.44 16.98 13.59
CA ALA A 67 -1.60 17.00 14.78
C ALA A 67 -0.12 17.23 14.43
N SER A 68 0.61 17.88 15.33
CA SER A 68 2.01 18.23 15.09
C SER A 68 2.90 16.99 14.94
N PRO A 69 3.64 16.83 13.81
CA PRO A 69 3.71 17.76 12.67
C PRO A 69 2.59 17.56 11.64
N ASP A 70 1.94 18.66 11.22
CA ASP A 70 0.84 18.66 10.24
C ASP A 70 1.30 18.05 8.90
N ALA A 71 0.91 16.80 8.67
CA ALA A 71 1.30 16.01 7.53
C ALA A 71 0.65 16.51 6.25
N TRP A 72 -0.60 16.97 6.35
CA TRP A 72 -1.36 17.41 5.20
C TRP A 72 -0.85 18.76 4.69
N ALA A 73 -0.49 19.68 5.59
CA ALA A 73 0.17 20.93 5.23
C ALA A 73 1.52 20.69 4.57
N ARG A 74 2.35 19.77 5.10
CA ARG A 74 3.63 19.39 4.46
C ARG A 74 3.43 18.85 3.05
N CYS A 75 2.44 17.97 2.85
CA CYS A 75 2.13 17.45 1.53
C CYS A 75 1.69 18.55 0.55
N LYS A 76 0.78 19.43 0.99
CA LYS A 76 0.32 20.59 0.19
C LYS A 76 1.46 21.54 -0.15
N SER A 77 2.40 21.75 0.78
CA SER A 77 3.58 22.59 0.54
C SER A 77 4.53 21.96 -0.48
N ALA A 78 4.73 20.64 -0.44
CA ALA A 78 5.67 19.94 -1.33
C ALA A 78 5.15 19.79 -2.77
N PHE A 79 3.88 19.40 -2.94
CA PHE A 79 3.31 19.14 -4.27
C PHE A 79 2.52 20.34 -4.82
N GLY A 80 1.97 21.18 -3.95
CA GLY A 80 1.00 22.20 -4.33
C GLY A 80 -0.39 21.60 -4.57
N ARG A 81 -1.44 22.37 -4.24
CA ARG A 81 -2.84 21.93 -4.36
C ARG A 81 -3.21 21.42 -5.76
N LYS A 82 -2.61 22.00 -6.81
CA LYS A 82 -2.88 21.65 -8.22
C LYS A 82 -2.31 20.29 -8.65
N ASN A 83 -1.29 19.80 -7.96
CA ASN A 83 -0.66 18.51 -8.25
C ASN A 83 -1.08 17.42 -7.25
N MET A 84 -2.11 17.69 -6.46
CA MET A 84 -2.72 16.73 -5.55
C MET A 84 -4.14 16.43 -6.02
N LEU A 85 -4.58 15.20 -5.83
CA LEU A 85 -5.89 14.72 -6.26
C LEU A 85 -6.43 13.70 -5.26
N ILE A 86 -7.70 13.85 -4.87
CA ILE A 86 -8.39 12.87 -4.02
C ILE A 86 -9.24 11.97 -4.90
N VAL A 87 -9.16 10.65 -4.73
CA VAL A 87 -9.93 9.67 -5.51
C VAL A 87 -10.69 8.76 -4.56
N SER A 88 -12.00 8.91 -4.53
CA SER A 88 -12.93 8.11 -3.72
C SER A 88 -13.78 7.20 -4.62
N ASN A 89 -14.26 6.10 -4.05
CA ASN A 89 -15.25 5.22 -4.68
C ASN A 89 -16.71 5.64 -4.42
N SER A 90 -16.93 6.63 -3.55
CA SER A 90 -18.23 7.23 -3.24
C SER A 90 -18.32 8.65 -3.83
N ALA A 91 -17.40 9.54 -3.45
CA ALA A 91 -17.40 10.94 -3.90
C ALA A 91 -16.88 11.09 -5.34
N GLY A 92 -17.56 11.92 -6.14
CA GLY A 92 -17.18 12.17 -7.55
C GLY A 92 -17.44 10.98 -8.48
N THR A 93 -18.35 10.08 -8.11
CA THR A 93 -18.71 8.88 -8.88
C THR A 93 -20.21 8.87 -9.20
N SER A 94 -20.71 7.79 -9.80
CA SER A 94 -22.15 7.55 -9.96
C SER A 94 -22.94 7.59 -8.64
N ASP A 95 -22.28 7.35 -7.51
CA ASP A 95 -22.89 7.41 -6.17
C ASP A 95 -23.04 8.86 -5.67
N ASP A 96 -22.44 9.84 -6.35
CA ASP A 96 -22.49 11.28 -6.07
C ASP A 96 -22.92 12.04 -7.34
N PRO A 97 -24.17 11.83 -7.82
CA PRO A 97 -24.62 12.32 -9.12
C PRO A 97 -24.62 13.85 -9.23
N LEU A 98 -24.81 14.54 -8.10
CA LEU A 98 -24.79 16.01 -8.03
C LEU A 98 -23.38 16.56 -7.72
N GLY A 99 -22.41 15.70 -7.43
CA GLY A 99 -21.05 16.12 -7.07
C GLY A 99 -20.93 16.85 -5.73
N ILE A 100 -21.99 16.82 -4.90
CA ILE A 100 -22.04 17.58 -3.64
C ILE A 100 -21.00 17.03 -2.66
N GLN A 101 -20.85 15.70 -2.61
CA GLN A 101 -19.87 15.08 -1.73
C GLN A 101 -18.45 15.41 -2.19
N ALA A 102 -18.19 15.38 -3.51
CA ALA A 102 -16.92 15.79 -4.07
C ALA A 102 -16.58 17.25 -3.75
N GLU A 103 -17.53 18.17 -3.87
CA GLU A 103 -17.30 19.60 -3.56
C GLU A 103 -17.08 19.85 -2.07
N SER A 104 -17.91 19.24 -1.19
CA SER A 104 -17.73 19.31 0.26
C SER A 104 -16.32 18.86 0.67
N LEU A 105 -15.90 17.71 0.15
CA LEU A 105 -14.59 17.14 0.43
C LEU A 105 -13.45 18.00 -0.15
N ALA A 106 -13.61 18.53 -1.36
CA ALA A 106 -12.62 19.40 -1.97
C ALA A 106 -12.43 20.71 -1.17
N TYR A 107 -13.53 21.27 -0.67
CA TYR A 107 -13.52 22.44 0.20
C TYR A 107 -12.82 22.16 1.53
N ASN A 108 -13.21 21.09 2.23
CA ASN A 108 -12.66 20.76 3.55
C ASN A 108 -11.18 20.34 3.51
N LEU A 109 -10.77 19.61 2.46
CA LEU A 109 -9.38 19.14 2.32
C LEU A 109 -8.48 20.17 1.60
N GLY A 110 -9.08 21.13 0.88
CA GLY A 110 -8.37 22.17 0.14
C GLY A 110 -7.61 21.65 -1.08
N VAL A 111 -8.07 20.54 -1.67
CA VAL A 111 -7.48 19.82 -2.81
C VAL A 111 -8.61 19.28 -3.68
N PRO A 112 -8.50 19.28 -5.02
CA PRO A 112 -9.56 18.78 -5.88
C PRO A 112 -9.85 17.29 -5.66
N VAL A 113 -11.14 16.94 -5.76
CA VAL A 113 -11.62 15.56 -5.80
C VAL A 113 -11.85 15.16 -7.25
N PHE A 114 -11.36 13.99 -7.63
CA PHE A 114 -11.48 13.49 -8.98
C PHE A 114 -12.91 13.06 -9.26
N ARG A 115 -13.49 13.57 -10.35
CA ARG A 115 -14.78 13.12 -10.86
C ARG A 115 -14.51 12.10 -11.96
N HIS A 116 -14.96 10.87 -11.77
CA HIS A 116 -14.67 9.74 -12.65
C HIS A 116 -15.89 8.86 -12.87
N LYS A 117 -15.92 8.24 -14.05
CA LYS A 117 -17.03 7.36 -14.43
C LYS A 117 -16.89 5.97 -13.81
N TYR A 118 -15.66 5.48 -13.71
CA TYR A 118 -15.36 4.11 -13.28
C TYR A 118 -14.68 4.10 -11.91
N LYS A 119 -15.25 3.38 -10.95
CA LYS A 119 -14.66 3.24 -9.60
C LYS A 119 -13.25 2.64 -9.65
N LYS A 120 -12.45 2.93 -8.61
CA LYS A 120 -11.12 2.33 -8.44
C LYS A 120 -11.24 0.81 -8.41
N PRO A 121 -10.30 0.07 -9.03
CA PRO A 121 -9.07 0.53 -9.69
C PRO A 121 -9.21 0.92 -11.19
N ALA A 122 -10.41 1.01 -11.74
CA ALA A 122 -10.60 1.16 -13.19
C ALA A 122 -10.38 2.59 -13.73
N CYS A 123 -10.40 3.63 -12.89
CA CYS A 123 -10.16 5.02 -13.28
C CYS A 123 -8.69 5.40 -13.55
N GLY A 124 -7.76 4.43 -13.61
CA GLY A 124 -6.33 4.72 -13.71
C GLY A 124 -5.93 5.55 -14.93
N GLU A 125 -6.53 5.28 -16.10
CA GLU A 125 -6.24 6.03 -17.31
C GLU A 125 -6.72 7.49 -17.23
N GLU A 126 -7.93 7.70 -16.70
CA GLU A 126 -8.52 9.03 -16.51
C GLU A 126 -7.65 9.89 -15.57
N ILE A 127 -7.07 9.29 -14.52
CA ILE A 127 -6.15 9.97 -13.59
C ILE A 127 -4.88 10.42 -14.31
N VAL A 128 -4.25 9.54 -15.12
CA VAL A 128 -3.03 9.91 -15.85
C VAL A 128 -3.32 11.02 -16.87
N GLN A 129 -4.45 10.94 -17.57
CA GLN A 129 -4.89 11.98 -18.50
C GLN A 129 -5.12 13.32 -17.79
N TYR A 130 -5.74 13.31 -16.60
CA TYR A 130 -5.93 14.51 -15.77
C TYR A 130 -4.60 15.22 -15.50
N PHE A 131 -3.57 14.49 -15.05
CA PHE A 131 -2.26 15.07 -14.76
C PHE A 131 -1.52 15.54 -16.02
N ARG A 132 -1.59 14.78 -17.13
CA ARG A 132 -1.00 15.20 -18.41
C ARG A 132 -1.60 16.50 -18.92
N HIS A 133 -2.93 16.60 -18.90
CA HIS A 133 -3.64 17.81 -19.32
C HIS A 133 -3.26 19.02 -18.46
N LYS A 134 -3.18 18.85 -17.14
CA LYS A 134 -2.72 19.91 -16.23
C LYS A 134 -1.29 20.37 -16.50
N GLN A 135 -0.37 19.43 -16.74
CA GLN A 135 1.02 19.74 -17.08
C GLN A 135 1.14 20.51 -18.40
N ASN A 136 0.32 20.15 -19.39
CA ASN A 136 0.29 20.86 -20.68
C ASN A 136 -0.21 22.30 -20.51
N ILE A 137 -1.27 22.52 -19.73
CA ILE A 137 -1.77 23.87 -19.44
C ILE A 137 -0.71 24.71 -18.74
N SER A 138 0.00 24.16 -17.75
CA SER A 138 1.07 24.91 -17.06
C SER A 138 2.20 25.32 -18.00
N LYS A 139 2.57 24.46 -18.96
CA LYS A 139 3.61 24.77 -19.96
C LYS A 139 3.17 25.88 -20.93
N LEU A 140 1.90 25.92 -21.31
CA LEU A 140 1.36 26.98 -22.17
C LEU A 140 1.27 28.34 -21.45
N SER A 141 1.19 28.35 -20.12
CA SER A 141 1.05 29.58 -19.33
C SER A 141 2.38 30.23 -18.91
N GLU A 142 3.54 29.62 -19.21
CA GLU A 142 4.83 30.29 -19.00
C GLU A 142 5.02 31.37 -20.09
N PRO A 143 5.22 32.65 -19.72
CA PRO A 143 5.42 33.69 -20.71
C PRO A 143 6.72 33.42 -21.45
N ALA A 144 6.62 33.16 -22.75
CA ALA A 144 7.76 33.14 -23.65
C ALA A 144 8.59 34.39 -23.39
N GLN A 145 9.87 34.21 -23.03
CA GLN A 145 10.81 35.33 -22.94
C GLN A 145 10.80 36.03 -24.29
N LEU A 146 10.13 37.18 -24.34
CA LEU A 146 10.15 38.09 -25.47
C LEU A 146 11.60 38.52 -25.63
N THR A 147 12.31 37.90 -26.55
CA THR A 147 13.60 38.40 -27.00
C THR A 147 13.35 39.77 -27.60
N SER A 148 13.99 40.76 -27.00
CA SER A 148 13.92 42.16 -27.36
C SER A 148 14.23 42.36 -28.84
N ARG A 149 13.22 42.71 -29.64
CA ARG A 149 13.43 43.42 -30.91
C ARG A 149 13.70 44.89 -30.61
N PRO A 150 14.68 45.53 -31.27
CA PRO A 150 14.96 46.94 -31.04
C PRO A 150 13.79 47.80 -31.56
N ARG A 151 13.44 48.78 -30.73
CA ARG A 151 12.39 49.77 -30.94
C ARG A 151 12.85 50.70 -32.06
N GLY A 152 12.26 50.56 -33.25
CA GLY A 152 12.31 51.58 -34.29
C GLY A 152 11.25 52.64 -33.98
N GLU A 153 11.69 53.86 -33.71
CA GLU A 153 10.89 55.07 -33.65
C GLU A 153 10.19 55.30 -35.00
N ASP A 154 8.89 55.59 -34.97
CA ASP A 154 8.35 56.71 -35.74
C ASP A 154 6.98 57.10 -35.16
N SER A 155 6.95 58.33 -34.67
CA SER A 155 5.84 59.01 -34.01
C SER A 155 4.83 59.56 -35.02
N ARG A 156 3.53 59.39 -34.76
CA ARG A 156 2.45 60.35 -35.06
C ARG A 156 1.18 59.98 -34.28
N PRO A 157 0.49 60.93 -33.60
CA PRO A 157 -0.79 60.65 -32.97
C PRO A 157 -1.91 60.60 -34.04
N PRO A 158 -2.93 59.73 -33.88
CA PRO A 158 -4.03 59.66 -34.84
C PRO A 158 -4.94 60.90 -34.71
N ASN A 159 -5.22 61.53 -35.85
CA ASN A 159 -6.10 62.68 -35.98
C ASN A 159 -7.55 62.20 -36.11
N LEU A 160 -8.50 62.86 -35.45
CA LEU A 160 -9.88 62.39 -35.22
C LEU A 160 -10.85 62.70 -36.38
N ASN A 161 -10.34 62.97 -37.60
CA ASN A 161 -11.13 63.46 -38.73
C ASN A 161 -10.99 62.65 -40.03
N ASP A 162 -10.41 61.46 -40.00
CA ASP A 162 -10.38 60.64 -41.21
C ASP A 162 -11.71 59.89 -41.43
N GLN A 163 -12.20 60.06 -42.65
CA GLN A 163 -13.49 59.65 -43.17
C GLN A 163 -13.57 58.12 -43.29
N PHE A 164 -14.67 57.53 -42.79
CA PHE A 164 -14.92 56.09 -42.84
C PHE A 164 -15.14 55.65 -44.29
N ASP A 165 -14.16 54.95 -44.88
CA ASP A 165 -14.28 54.34 -46.21
C ASP A 165 -14.49 52.81 -46.06
N PRO A 166 -15.65 52.25 -46.44
CA PRO A 166 -15.98 50.85 -46.24
C PRO A 166 -15.64 50.04 -47.50
N THR A 167 -14.36 49.91 -47.83
CA THR A 167 -13.89 48.92 -48.80
C THR A 167 -12.55 48.33 -48.36
N ILE A 168 -12.58 47.16 -47.74
CA ILE A 168 -11.41 46.29 -47.66
C ILE A 168 -11.77 44.93 -48.26
N ASP A 169 -11.16 44.73 -49.41
CA ASP A 169 -11.09 43.51 -50.18
C ASP A 169 -10.56 42.34 -49.35
N THR A 170 -11.13 41.20 -49.67
CA THR A 170 -10.73 39.85 -49.31
C THR A 170 -9.23 39.61 -49.52
N VAL A 171 -8.48 39.45 -48.42
CA VAL A 171 -7.27 38.62 -48.39
C VAL A 171 -7.48 37.53 -47.36
N SER A 172 -7.91 36.37 -47.87
CA SER A 172 -7.88 35.10 -47.15
C SER A 172 -6.42 34.67 -47.03
N ASP A 173 -5.80 34.97 -45.90
CA ASP A 173 -4.61 34.25 -45.45
C ASP A 173 -4.97 33.55 -44.15
N SER A 174 -5.31 32.28 -44.29
CA SER A 174 -5.47 31.35 -43.19
C SER A 174 -4.11 31.22 -42.48
N PRO A 175 -3.99 31.46 -41.17
CA PRO A 175 -2.76 31.10 -40.48
C PRO A 175 -2.68 29.56 -40.51
N LYS A 176 -1.82 29.03 -41.38
CA LYS A 176 -1.34 27.65 -41.29
C LYS A 176 -0.91 27.45 -39.85
N ALA A 177 -1.66 26.62 -39.14
CA ALA A 177 -1.26 26.11 -37.84
C ALA A 177 0.09 25.42 -38.03
N GLU A 178 1.16 26.16 -37.76
CA GLU A 178 2.48 25.58 -37.61
C GLU A 178 2.34 24.62 -36.43
N LEU A 179 2.33 23.33 -36.77
CA LEU A 179 2.28 22.23 -35.84
C LEU A 179 3.54 22.34 -34.98
N VAL A 180 3.44 23.08 -33.87
CA VAL A 180 4.44 23.10 -32.82
C VAL A 180 4.72 21.64 -32.52
N LYS A 181 5.96 21.19 -32.81
CA LYS A 181 6.42 19.87 -32.44
C LYS A 181 6.38 19.81 -30.92
N ILE A 182 5.26 19.34 -30.37
CA ILE A 182 5.12 19.03 -28.96
C ILE A 182 6.09 17.89 -28.70
N SER A 183 7.25 18.20 -28.14
CA SER A 183 8.13 17.22 -27.51
C SER A 183 7.25 16.30 -26.65
N PRO A 184 7.37 14.96 -26.75
CA PRO A 184 6.43 14.06 -26.09
C PRO A 184 6.29 14.45 -24.62
N ALA A 185 5.07 14.79 -24.22
CA ALA A 185 4.80 15.30 -22.89
C ALA A 185 5.33 14.28 -21.86
N GLU A 186 6.31 14.74 -21.06
CA GLU A 186 6.93 13.92 -20.03
C GLU A 186 5.85 13.28 -19.15
N THR A 187 5.89 11.96 -19.02
CA THR A 187 4.81 11.23 -18.35
C THR A 187 4.81 11.51 -16.85
N PRO A 188 3.65 11.80 -16.23
CA PRO A 188 3.60 12.17 -14.82
C PRO A 188 3.98 10.97 -13.93
N ARG A 189 4.94 11.19 -13.03
CA ARG A 189 5.30 10.22 -11.98
C ARG A 189 4.45 10.48 -10.75
N LEU A 190 3.50 9.58 -10.50
CA LEU A 190 2.49 9.76 -9.46
C LEU A 190 2.78 8.92 -8.23
N LEU A 191 2.56 9.49 -7.05
CA LEU A 191 2.41 8.74 -5.80
C LEU A 191 0.94 8.45 -5.55
N ILE A 192 0.62 7.21 -5.19
CA ILE A 192 -0.75 6.77 -4.96
C ILE A 192 -0.81 6.17 -3.56
N VAL A 193 -1.65 6.77 -2.72
CA VAL A 193 -1.74 6.46 -1.29
C VAL A 193 -3.14 6.00 -0.95
N GLY A 194 -3.26 4.85 -0.31
CA GLY A 194 -4.54 4.33 0.16
C GLY A 194 -4.39 3.14 1.11
N ASP A 195 -5.50 2.70 1.69
CA ASP A 195 -5.51 1.68 2.74
C ASP A 195 -5.87 0.27 2.23
N ARG A 196 -6.34 0.15 0.99
CA ARG A 196 -6.82 -1.09 0.38
C ARG A 196 -5.87 -1.61 -0.69
N LEU A 197 -5.60 -2.92 -0.66
CA LEU A 197 -4.68 -3.53 -1.63
C LEU A 197 -5.36 -3.77 -2.99
N LEU A 198 -6.60 -4.25 -3.01
CA LEU A 198 -7.33 -4.55 -4.25
C LEU A 198 -7.85 -3.31 -4.99
N THR A 199 -7.82 -2.13 -4.38
CA THR A 199 -8.23 -0.89 -5.03
C THR A 199 -7.06 0.05 -5.24
N ASP A 200 -6.42 0.57 -4.19
CA ASP A 200 -5.47 1.69 -4.36
C ASP A 200 -4.10 1.21 -4.83
N ILE A 201 -3.59 0.12 -4.24
CA ILE A 201 -2.31 -0.47 -4.68
C ILE A 201 -2.46 -1.10 -6.06
N LEU A 202 -3.59 -1.76 -6.32
CA LEU A 202 -3.88 -2.31 -7.63
C LEU A 202 -4.06 -1.22 -8.69
N LEU A 203 -4.74 -0.12 -8.38
CA LEU A 203 -4.83 1.07 -9.24
C LEU A 203 -3.44 1.57 -9.60
N SER A 204 -2.60 1.81 -8.59
CA SER A 204 -1.23 2.31 -8.75
C SER A 204 -0.37 1.44 -9.66
N THR A 205 -0.39 0.12 -9.44
CA THR A 205 0.43 -0.84 -10.21
C THR A 205 -0.11 -1.13 -11.60
N THR A 206 -1.33 -0.67 -11.91
CA THR A 206 -1.97 -0.86 -13.23
C THR A 206 -2.09 0.43 -14.03
N LEU A 207 -1.57 1.56 -13.52
CA LEU A 207 -1.59 2.83 -14.24
C LEU A 207 -0.86 2.75 -15.60
N PRO A 208 -1.41 3.36 -16.66
CA PRO A 208 -0.83 3.34 -18.00
C PRO A 208 0.24 4.43 -18.16
N SER A 209 1.48 4.15 -17.73
CA SER A 209 2.70 4.94 -18.00
C SER A 209 3.93 4.15 -17.50
N PRO A 210 5.19 4.59 -17.72
CA PRO A 210 6.34 3.82 -17.22
C PRO A 210 6.16 3.55 -15.72
N SER A 211 6.54 2.34 -15.29
CA SER A 211 6.23 1.67 -14.02
C SER A 211 6.75 2.34 -12.74
N ASP A 212 7.05 3.65 -12.80
CA ASP A 212 7.71 4.40 -11.73
C ASP A 212 6.70 5.06 -10.76
N HIS A 213 5.42 4.75 -10.90
CA HIS A 213 4.41 5.13 -9.91
C HIS A 213 4.73 4.50 -8.55
N LEU A 214 4.48 5.25 -7.47
CA LEU A 214 4.81 4.80 -6.12
C LEU A 214 3.54 4.38 -5.36
N PRO A 215 3.24 3.07 -5.27
CA PRO A 215 2.17 2.56 -4.41
C PRO A 215 2.57 2.65 -2.93
N ILE A 216 1.80 3.40 -2.16
CA ILE A 216 1.96 3.56 -0.72
C ILE A 216 0.74 3.04 0.00
N TRP A 217 0.94 2.07 0.89
CA TRP A 217 -0.11 1.44 1.67
C TRP A 217 -0.15 1.97 3.11
N THR A 218 -1.28 2.57 3.51
CA THR A 218 -1.55 3.02 4.88
C THR A 218 -2.27 1.93 5.69
N THR A 219 -2.04 1.86 7.00
CA THR A 219 -2.53 0.71 7.81
C THR A 219 -3.25 1.05 9.12
N ARG A 220 -3.20 2.31 9.60
CA ARG A 220 -3.72 2.67 10.95
C ARG A 220 -4.75 3.80 10.99
N LEU A 221 -5.19 4.35 9.86
CA LEU A 221 -6.08 5.52 9.84
C LEU A 221 -7.55 5.18 10.04
N TRP A 222 -7.85 4.49 11.14
CA TRP A 222 -9.18 4.03 11.54
C TRP A 222 -9.62 2.80 10.74
N LYS A 223 -10.00 1.75 11.46
CA LYS A 223 -10.57 0.53 10.87
C LYS A 223 -12.05 0.55 11.20
N THR A 224 -12.90 0.96 10.28
CA THR A 224 -14.31 0.58 10.43
C THR A 224 -14.46 -0.94 10.30
N PRO A 225 -15.56 -1.52 10.80
CA PRO A 225 -15.91 -2.92 10.63
C PRO A 225 -16.21 -3.33 9.18
N ASP A 226 -15.87 -2.53 8.17
CA ASP A 226 -16.22 -2.85 6.79
C ASP A 226 -15.27 -3.89 6.18
N LEU A 227 -15.86 -5.00 5.76
CA LEU A 227 -15.24 -6.06 4.96
C LEU A 227 -13.98 -6.67 5.59
N SER A 228 -14.04 -6.99 6.89
CA SER A 228 -12.96 -7.63 7.65
C SER A 228 -12.39 -8.88 6.96
N LEU A 229 -13.27 -9.71 6.38
CA LEU A 229 -12.88 -10.88 5.60
C LEU A 229 -12.06 -10.51 4.35
N LEU A 230 -12.48 -9.48 3.61
CA LEU A 230 -11.79 -9.07 2.40
C LEU A 230 -10.41 -8.49 2.73
N ARG A 231 -10.30 -7.69 3.81
CA ARG A 231 -9.01 -7.21 4.32
C ARG A 231 -8.11 -8.37 4.76
N PHE A 232 -8.68 -9.40 5.38
CA PHE A 232 -7.94 -10.61 5.74
C PHE A 232 -7.41 -11.35 4.50
N ILE A 233 -8.25 -11.52 3.47
CA ILE A 233 -7.86 -12.13 2.20
C ILE A 233 -6.75 -11.31 1.53
N GLU A 234 -6.91 -10.00 1.42
CA GLU A 234 -5.91 -9.07 0.85
C GLU A 234 -4.56 -9.18 1.56
N GLN A 235 -4.55 -9.09 2.89
CA GLN A 235 -3.33 -9.18 3.69
C GLN A 235 -2.68 -10.57 3.61
N THR A 236 -3.50 -11.62 3.53
CA THR A 236 -3.00 -12.99 3.38
C THR A 236 -2.37 -13.18 2.02
N ALA A 237 -3.01 -12.71 0.94
CA ALA A 237 -2.46 -12.73 -0.41
C ALA A 237 -1.12 -11.98 -0.47
N LEU A 238 -1.04 -10.75 0.06
CA LEU A 238 0.21 -10.00 0.12
C LEU A 238 1.31 -10.75 0.88
N ARG A 239 0.98 -11.35 2.03
CA ARG A 239 1.94 -12.15 2.81
C ARG A 239 2.45 -13.35 2.03
N LEU A 240 1.59 -14.05 1.30
CA LEU A 240 1.96 -15.18 0.46
C LEU A 240 2.88 -14.75 -0.69
N VAL A 241 2.59 -13.61 -1.33
CA VAL A 241 3.44 -13.07 -2.41
C VAL A 241 4.82 -12.68 -1.89
N LEU A 242 4.88 -11.93 -0.78
CA LEU A 242 6.16 -11.55 -0.17
C LEU A 242 6.94 -12.78 0.28
N TRP A 243 6.26 -13.79 0.82
CA TRP A 243 6.88 -15.06 1.17
C TRP A 243 7.50 -15.76 -0.04
N HIS A 244 6.73 -15.93 -1.12
CA HIS A 244 7.20 -16.54 -2.36
C HIS A 244 8.39 -15.78 -2.96
N ARG A 245 8.44 -14.44 -2.76
CA ARG A 245 9.53 -13.57 -3.23
C ARG A 245 10.70 -13.47 -2.25
N ASN A 246 10.68 -14.19 -1.12
CA ASN A 246 11.66 -14.07 -0.04
C ASN A 246 11.83 -12.62 0.48
N GLN A 247 10.74 -11.87 0.54
CA GLN A 247 10.69 -10.46 0.91
C GLN A 247 9.97 -10.24 2.25
N VAL A 248 10.27 -9.13 2.92
CA VAL A 248 9.62 -8.70 4.16
C VAL A 248 9.59 -7.17 4.26
N PHE A 249 8.60 -6.61 4.94
CA PHE A 249 8.59 -5.18 5.26
C PHE A 249 9.47 -4.89 6.47
N ARG A 250 10.44 -3.98 6.32
CA ARG A 250 11.29 -3.43 7.38
C ARG A 250 11.24 -1.91 7.30
N ASP A 251 10.96 -1.27 8.42
CA ASP A 251 10.83 0.20 8.53
C ASP A 251 9.95 0.87 7.47
N GLY A 252 8.98 0.13 6.92
CA GLY A 252 8.03 0.60 5.94
C GLY A 252 8.43 0.40 4.48
N VAL A 253 9.53 -0.26 4.18
CA VAL A 253 9.94 -0.63 2.82
C VAL A 253 10.13 -2.14 2.69
N ILE A 254 10.07 -2.63 1.45
CA ILE A 254 10.34 -4.04 1.15
C ILE A 254 11.84 -4.28 1.10
N GLU A 255 12.30 -5.25 1.87
CA GLU A 255 13.67 -5.74 1.83
C GLU A 255 13.70 -7.25 1.57
N GLN A 256 14.82 -7.73 1.05
CA GLN A 256 15.09 -9.16 0.98
C GLN A 256 15.19 -9.71 2.40
N ARG A 257 14.75 -10.95 2.60
CA ARG A 257 14.97 -11.64 3.86
C ARG A 257 16.43 -12.04 3.98
N ALA A 258 16.97 -11.92 5.18
CA ALA A 258 18.30 -12.41 5.46
C ALA A 258 18.31 -13.96 5.41
N ARG A 259 19.43 -14.57 5.04
CA ARG A 259 19.53 -16.05 4.94
C ARG A 259 19.19 -16.68 6.30
N GLY A 260 18.11 -17.47 6.36
CA GLY A 260 17.63 -18.12 7.60
C GLY A 260 16.41 -17.47 8.25
N GLU A 261 15.85 -16.39 7.70
CA GLU A 261 14.63 -15.76 8.21
C GLU A 261 13.33 -16.40 7.66
N THR A 262 12.56 -17.03 8.53
CA THR A 262 11.35 -17.81 8.17
C THR A 262 10.04 -17.01 8.24
N TRP A 263 8.95 -17.59 7.71
CA TRP A 263 7.60 -16.98 7.57
C TRP A 263 7.00 -16.54 8.89
N LEU A 264 7.16 -17.38 9.90
CA LEU A 264 6.91 -17.05 11.28
C LEU A 264 8.10 -16.23 11.77
N GLY A 265 7.91 -14.94 12.01
CA GLY A 265 8.55 -14.31 13.16
C GLY A 265 8.18 -15.15 14.38
N LYS A 266 8.99 -16.19 14.65
CA LYS A 266 8.92 -17.24 15.67
C LYS A 266 9.84 -18.43 15.35
N GLU A 267 10.31 -18.68 14.10
CA GLU A 267 11.49 -19.56 13.94
C GLU A 267 12.82 -18.82 14.11
N GLY A 268 12.81 -17.49 14.25
CA GLY A 268 13.87 -16.80 14.97
C GLY A 268 14.05 -17.37 16.38
N TRP A 269 12.97 -17.77 17.08
CA TRP A 269 13.08 -18.44 18.38
C TRP A 269 13.56 -19.89 18.26
N LEU A 270 13.16 -20.65 17.23
CA LEU A 270 13.70 -22.00 16.98
C LEU A 270 15.20 -21.95 16.58
N TRP A 271 15.59 -20.96 15.79
CA TRP A 271 16.98 -20.65 15.43
C TRP A 271 17.78 -20.17 16.65
N TRP A 272 17.21 -19.30 17.50
CA TRP A 272 17.85 -18.80 18.72
C TRP A 272 17.95 -19.87 19.81
N THR A 273 16.92 -20.72 19.97
CA THR A 273 16.97 -21.90 20.83
C THR A 273 17.95 -22.93 20.30
N ARG A 274 18.01 -23.19 18.99
CA ARG A 274 19.06 -24.02 18.38
C ARG A 274 20.44 -23.41 18.57
N ARG A 275 20.61 -22.08 18.46
CA ARG A 275 21.85 -21.33 18.74
C ARG A 275 22.27 -21.47 20.21
N CYS A 276 21.35 -21.35 21.15
CA CYS A 276 21.59 -21.57 22.58
C CYS A 276 21.92 -23.04 22.89
N VAL A 277 21.18 -23.97 22.30
CA VAL A 277 21.38 -25.41 22.48
C VAL A 277 22.72 -25.85 21.90
N LEU A 278 23.11 -25.37 20.72
CA LEU A 278 24.43 -25.65 20.12
C LEU A 278 25.57 -25.05 20.95
N ARG A 279 25.39 -23.85 21.49
CA ARG A 279 26.36 -23.20 22.39
C ARG A 279 26.53 -23.93 23.73
N VAL A 280 25.44 -24.46 24.29
CA VAL A 280 25.45 -25.12 25.62
C VAL A 280 25.81 -26.60 25.53
N ILE A 281 25.28 -27.32 24.53
CA ILE A 281 25.41 -28.79 24.46
C ILE A 281 26.61 -29.24 23.64
N ARG A 282 26.96 -28.54 22.55
CA ARG A 282 27.94 -29.06 21.57
C ARG A 282 29.27 -28.30 21.48
N ARG A 283 29.41 -27.12 22.10
CA ARG A 283 30.57 -26.22 21.92
C ARG A 283 30.94 -26.00 20.44
N GLU A 284 29.98 -26.14 19.53
CA GLU A 284 30.16 -25.95 18.10
C GLU A 284 30.20 -24.45 17.77
N ALA A 285 30.91 -24.10 16.70
CA ALA A 285 30.98 -22.72 16.21
C ALA A 285 29.57 -22.24 15.82
N VAL A 286 29.18 -21.12 16.41
CA VAL A 286 27.87 -20.49 16.15
C VAL A 286 27.80 -20.08 14.67
N PRO A 287 26.75 -20.48 13.93
CA PRO A 287 26.57 -19.98 12.56
C PRO A 287 26.52 -18.45 12.58
N PRO A 288 27.22 -17.76 11.66
CA PRO A 288 27.34 -16.31 11.67
C PRO A 288 25.97 -15.65 11.61
N GLU A 289 25.84 -14.47 12.22
CA GLU A 289 24.61 -13.69 12.10
C GLU A 289 24.30 -13.40 10.64
N PRO A 290 23.02 -13.51 10.25
CA PRO A 290 22.67 -13.30 8.86
C PRO A 290 22.93 -11.84 8.53
N ILE A 291 23.84 -11.61 7.57
CA ILE A 291 24.20 -10.27 7.12
C ILE A 291 22.92 -9.64 6.54
N PRO A 292 22.48 -8.48 7.06
CA PRO A 292 21.32 -7.80 6.52
C PRO A 292 21.62 -7.41 5.06
N PRO A 293 20.65 -7.56 4.15
CA PRO A 293 20.81 -7.07 2.79
C PRO A 293 20.98 -5.53 2.78
N PRO A 294 21.54 -4.96 1.69
CA PRO A 294 21.66 -3.51 1.55
C PRO A 294 20.28 -2.86 1.69
N ALA A 295 20.25 -1.73 2.40
CA ALA A 295 19.03 -0.98 2.66
C ALA A 295 18.37 -0.54 1.34
N ASN A 296 17.04 -0.63 1.28
CA ASN A 296 16.30 -0.21 0.10
C ASN A 296 16.42 1.33 -0.08
N PRO A 297 16.78 1.86 -1.25
CA PRO A 297 16.91 3.31 -1.48
C PRO A 297 15.61 4.09 -1.23
N ILE A 298 14.45 3.43 -1.30
CA ILE A 298 13.13 4.00 -0.99
C ILE A 298 12.98 4.30 0.51
N ALA A 299 13.78 3.68 1.38
CA ALA A 299 13.73 3.88 2.83
C ALA A 299 13.89 5.35 3.22
N LYS A 300 14.63 6.14 2.44
CA LYS A 300 14.82 7.58 2.65
C LYS A 300 13.52 8.39 2.61
N PHE A 301 12.47 7.87 1.96
CA PHE A 301 11.16 8.53 1.89
C PHE A 301 10.28 8.25 3.11
N VAL A 302 10.71 7.34 3.99
CA VAL A 302 9.97 6.98 5.20
C VAL A 302 10.67 7.58 6.41
N MET A 303 9.99 8.50 7.08
CA MET A 303 10.44 9.07 8.33
C MET A 303 10.46 8.00 9.42
N SER A 304 11.50 8.06 10.26
CA SER A 304 11.60 7.22 11.45
C SER A 304 10.35 7.40 12.32
N PRO A 305 9.84 6.32 12.94
CA PRO A 305 8.74 6.46 13.87
C PRO A 305 9.18 7.43 14.98
N PRO A 306 8.28 8.28 15.51
CA PRO A 306 8.60 9.07 16.68
C PRO A 306 9.09 8.09 17.74
N VAL A 307 10.27 8.35 18.31
CA VAL A 307 10.79 7.56 19.42
C VAL A 307 9.75 7.68 20.50
N ALA A 308 8.90 6.66 20.64
CA ALA A 308 8.10 6.50 21.82
C ALA A 308 9.14 6.29 22.90
N VAL A 309 9.55 7.36 23.57
CA VAL A 309 10.33 7.27 24.80
C VAL A 309 9.46 6.37 25.67
N PRO A 310 9.85 5.10 25.90
CA PRO A 310 9.05 4.28 26.78
C PRO A 310 9.07 5.04 28.09
N TRP A 311 7.90 5.47 28.55
CA TRP A 311 7.76 6.11 29.84
C TRP A 311 8.44 5.17 30.84
N ARG A 312 9.66 5.52 31.28
CA ARG A 312 10.43 4.67 32.19
C ARG A 312 9.72 4.83 33.52
N PRO A 313 9.10 3.77 34.05
CA PRO A 313 8.49 3.89 35.34
C PRO A 313 9.58 4.23 36.36
N THR A 314 9.48 5.36 37.03
CA THR A 314 10.43 5.73 38.10
C THR A 314 10.08 5.05 39.42
N THR A 315 8.86 4.49 39.52
CA THR A 315 8.33 3.84 40.72
C THR A 315 8.10 2.34 40.50
N ARG A 316 8.23 1.54 41.57
CA ARG A 316 7.97 0.09 41.54
C ARG A 316 6.55 -0.26 41.07
N LEU A 317 5.56 0.55 41.45
CA LEU A 317 4.16 0.43 41.01
C LEU A 317 3.99 0.69 39.51
N GLY A 318 4.76 1.64 38.95
CA GLY A 318 4.75 1.88 37.52
C GLY A 318 5.38 0.72 36.73
N TRP A 319 6.41 0.06 37.27
CA TRP A 319 6.99 -1.15 36.67
C TRP A 319 6.02 -2.33 36.69
N THR A 320 5.35 -2.59 37.81
CA THR A 320 4.35 -3.66 37.88
C THR A 320 3.15 -3.41 36.96
N TRP A 321 2.68 -2.17 36.85
CA TRP A 321 1.64 -1.80 35.88
C TRP A 321 2.10 -1.96 34.43
N TYR A 322 3.32 -1.52 34.10
CA TYR A 322 3.91 -1.65 32.77
C TYR A 322 4.05 -3.12 32.34
N TYR A 323 4.61 -3.97 33.21
CA TYR A 323 4.73 -5.40 32.93
C TYR A 323 3.37 -6.11 32.90
N SER A 324 2.40 -5.69 33.72
CA SER A 324 1.01 -6.18 33.65
C SER A 324 0.36 -5.87 32.30
N LYS A 325 0.55 -4.66 31.74
CA LYS A 325 0.06 -4.29 30.40
C LYS A 325 0.75 -5.05 29.28
N ILE A 326 2.06 -5.30 29.40
CA ILE A 326 2.80 -6.18 28.48
C ILE A 326 2.21 -7.59 28.56
N LEU A 327 2.06 -8.14 29.77
CA LEU A 327 1.52 -9.48 29.98
C LEU A 327 0.10 -9.59 29.42
N ALA A 328 -0.77 -8.60 29.64
CA ALA A 328 -2.12 -8.54 29.10
C ALA A 328 -2.16 -8.47 27.56
N LYS A 329 -1.25 -7.68 26.95
CA LYS A 329 -1.09 -7.57 25.49
C LYS A 329 -0.65 -8.88 24.84
N TYR A 330 0.06 -9.73 25.58
CA TYR A 330 0.48 -11.06 25.14
C TYR A 330 -0.50 -12.17 25.54
N ALA A 331 -1.21 -12.02 26.65
CA ALA A 331 -2.25 -12.95 27.12
C ALA A 331 -3.47 -12.95 26.18
N GLY A 332 -3.86 -11.80 25.64
CA GLY A 332 -4.94 -11.69 24.65
C GLY A 332 -4.65 -12.38 23.29
N LYS A 333 -3.41 -12.83 23.04
CA LYS A 333 -3.04 -13.64 21.87
C LYS A 333 -3.00 -15.15 22.17
N GLY A 334 -3.45 -15.56 23.35
CA GLY A 334 -3.38 -16.94 23.88
C GLY A 334 -4.19 -18.00 23.13
N SER A 335 -5.02 -17.63 22.15
CA SER A 335 -5.84 -18.58 21.39
C SER A 335 -5.01 -19.55 20.52
N TRP A 336 -3.83 -19.15 20.04
CA TRP A 336 -2.97 -20.06 19.27
C TRP A 336 -2.25 -21.11 20.13
N VAL A 337 -1.93 -20.78 21.38
CA VAL A 337 -1.22 -21.71 22.28
C VAL A 337 -2.18 -22.81 22.74
N THR A 338 -3.42 -22.46 23.07
CA THR A 338 -4.45 -23.46 23.41
C THR A 338 -4.80 -24.34 22.22
N ILE A 339 -4.93 -23.80 21.01
CA ILE A 339 -5.16 -24.60 19.79
C ILE A 339 -4.00 -25.57 19.53
N VAL A 340 -2.74 -25.12 19.68
CA VAL A 340 -1.56 -25.99 19.49
C VAL A 340 -1.50 -27.09 20.55
N TRP A 341 -1.79 -26.77 21.82
CA TRP A 341 -1.82 -27.79 22.88
C TRP A 341 -2.98 -28.79 22.71
N VAL A 342 -4.16 -28.32 22.28
CA VAL A 342 -5.29 -29.20 21.93
C VAL A 342 -4.92 -30.09 20.74
N TRP A 343 -4.26 -29.56 19.72
CA TRP A 343 -3.84 -30.33 18.54
C TRP A 343 -2.76 -31.37 18.85
N ILE A 344 -1.79 -31.03 19.71
CA ILE A 344 -0.80 -31.98 20.23
C ILE A 344 -1.48 -33.07 21.09
N GLY A 345 -2.45 -32.70 21.93
CA GLY A 345 -3.26 -33.63 22.72
C GLY A 345 -4.03 -34.62 21.85
N VAL A 346 -4.72 -34.13 20.81
CA VAL A 346 -5.47 -34.97 19.87
C VAL A 346 -4.54 -35.92 19.11
N ARG A 347 -3.40 -35.43 18.61
CA ARG A 347 -2.42 -36.27 17.88
C ARG A 347 -1.84 -37.38 18.76
N THR A 348 -1.53 -37.07 20.02
CA THR A 348 -1.01 -38.09 20.96
C THR A 348 -2.06 -39.13 21.32
N ALA A 349 -3.32 -38.73 21.50
CA ALA A 349 -4.44 -39.65 21.73
C ALA A 349 -4.67 -40.59 20.52
N VAL A 350 -4.72 -40.05 19.30
CA VAL A 350 -4.87 -40.85 18.07
C VAL A 350 -3.71 -41.84 17.90
N SER A 351 -2.48 -41.43 18.19
CA SER A 351 -1.31 -42.33 18.12
C SER A 351 -1.35 -43.47 19.14
N ARG A 352 -1.96 -43.26 20.32
CA ARG A 352 -2.14 -44.29 21.34
C ARG A 352 -3.25 -45.25 20.97
N ALA A 353 -4.38 -44.72 20.48
CA ALA A 353 -5.49 -45.52 19.97
C ALA A 353 -5.05 -46.43 18.81
N TRP A 354 -4.27 -45.90 17.86
CA TRP A 354 -3.74 -46.67 16.74
C TRP A 354 -2.80 -47.81 17.18
N ARG A 355 -1.94 -47.55 18.17
CA ARG A 355 -1.04 -48.58 18.72
C ARG A 355 -1.81 -49.69 19.44
N LEU A 356 -2.83 -49.34 20.20
CA LEU A 356 -3.69 -50.31 20.89
C LEU A 356 -4.49 -51.15 19.88
N ALA A 357 -5.05 -50.51 18.85
CA ALA A 357 -5.74 -51.22 17.77
C ALA A 357 -4.81 -52.17 17.02
N SER A 358 -3.61 -51.72 16.68
CA SER A 358 -2.60 -52.53 15.98
C SER A 358 -2.17 -53.75 16.81
N ARG A 359 -2.01 -53.58 18.12
CA ARG A 359 -1.68 -54.68 19.04
C ARG A 359 -2.80 -55.71 19.12
N LYS A 360 -4.07 -55.26 19.20
CA LYS A 360 -5.24 -56.15 19.25
C LYS A 360 -5.42 -56.92 17.93
N ILE A 361 -5.11 -56.29 16.79
CA ILE A 361 -5.08 -56.96 15.48
C ILE A 361 -3.94 -58.01 15.43
N GLY A 362 -2.78 -57.70 16.00
CA GLY A 362 -1.68 -58.67 16.13
C GLY A 362 -2.04 -59.89 16.98
N GLU A 363 -2.64 -59.66 18.16
CA GLU A 363 -3.05 -60.72 19.09
C GLU A 363 -4.14 -61.63 18.49
N THR A 364 -5.08 -61.06 17.73
CA THR A 364 -6.13 -61.84 17.04
C THR A 364 -5.57 -62.65 15.86
N LYS A 365 -4.60 -62.10 15.11
CA LYS A 365 -3.88 -62.87 14.08
C LYS A 365 -3.04 -63.99 14.69
N ALA A 366 -2.35 -63.73 15.80
CA ALA A 366 -1.57 -64.74 16.51
C ALA A 366 -2.45 -65.88 17.02
N LYS A 367 -3.61 -65.58 17.62
CA LYS A 367 -4.59 -66.62 18.04
C LYS A 367 -5.06 -67.46 16.85
N ARG A 368 -5.45 -66.83 15.74
CA ARG A 368 -5.87 -67.56 14.52
C ARG A 368 -4.76 -68.44 13.95
N ALA A 369 -3.49 -68.02 14.03
CA ALA A 369 -2.37 -68.83 13.57
C ALA A 369 -2.15 -70.07 14.45
N VAL A 370 -2.27 -69.93 15.78
CA VAL A 370 -2.19 -71.05 16.74
C VAL A 370 -3.36 -72.01 16.57
N ASP A 371 -4.58 -71.50 16.38
CA ASP A 371 -5.77 -72.31 16.11
C ASP A 371 -5.64 -73.08 14.78
N SER A 372 -5.04 -72.47 13.75
CA SER A 372 -4.79 -73.13 12.45
C SER A 372 -3.71 -74.22 12.53
N GLN A 373 -2.64 -74.00 13.31
CA GLN A 373 -1.60 -75.02 13.54
C GLN A 373 -2.11 -76.19 14.37
N SER A 374 -2.93 -75.93 15.39
CA SER A 374 -3.55 -77.00 16.20
C SER A 374 -4.59 -77.81 15.43
N ALA A 375 -5.24 -77.21 14.41
CA ALA A 375 -6.11 -77.93 13.48
C ALA A 375 -5.33 -78.82 12.49
N GLN A 376 -4.15 -78.39 12.02
CA GLN A 376 -3.29 -79.19 11.14
C GLN A 376 -2.67 -80.41 11.84
N VAL A 377 -2.36 -80.32 13.14
CA VAL A 377 -1.78 -81.44 13.91
C VAL A 377 -2.82 -82.51 14.28
N LYS A 378 -4.12 -82.21 14.16
CA LYS A 378 -5.23 -83.13 14.46
C LYS A 378 -5.86 -83.79 13.22
N SER A 379 -5.23 -83.65 12.06
CA SER A 379 -5.66 -84.33 10.82
C SER A 379 -4.87 -85.64 10.68
N PRO A 380 -5.53 -86.82 10.72
CA PRO A 380 -4.88 -88.14 10.73
C PRO A 380 -4.20 -88.53 9.41
#